data_AF-S4YV79-F1
#
_entry.id   AF-S4YV79-F1
#
_cell.length_a   1.000
_cell.length_b   1.000
_cell.length_c   1.000
_cell.angle_alpha   90.00
_cell.angle_beta   90.00
_cell.angle_gamma   90.00
#
_symmetry.space_group_name_H-M   'P 1'
#
loop_
_entity.id
_entity.type
_entity.pdbx_description
1 polymer ?
#
loop_
_entity_poly.entity_id
_entity_poly.type
_entity_poly.pdbx_seq_one_letter_code
_entity_poly.pdbx_strand_id
1 'polypeptide(L)'
;MEKNININIFLGKNGEGKSSLFEREIKRLYNNTNRNILVVCNSIYSRYKKGEDNGYRYFGLVRGRVEIESTITKFIARSLDDYNYKKISGVLNYLAYEDKIGFNITFNKHYNNDGNKIIEYTDDDRDDPYINAMLDVMKEEEIKTGRKLQFGITYSEVEKFLVENSGKIIYFDESMQDEMVTSKSIFKAIVQNEKKLKRIGLVKKINYFVTKGGVALPIAKMSSGERYLLGLMFFLSTSLSHNTSIFIDEPENSLHPQWQIEYINKILEFIRYENAYYNDDPYENVRINIATHSPLIALFSGEGKNVTLRKFNVKNREAKVIENKDSSVEDIYMDLFNVLTPKSRSLSNHCSELINEFIKDNITYDEAMAKILNYKSISVERKQADFLSEIVGLLELANKNKSGK
;
A
#
# COMPACT_ATOMS: atom_id res chain seq x y z
N MET A 1 4.47 -6.30 -28.14
CA MET A 1 3.60 -5.73 -27.10
C MET A 1 4.49 -5.26 -25.97
N GLU A 2 4.53 -3.96 -25.71
CA GLU A 2 5.32 -3.40 -24.62
C GLU A 2 4.87 -3.99 -23.28
N LYS A 3 5.84 -4.23 -22.40
CA LYS A 3 5.60 -4.83 -21.10
C LYS A 3 4.95 -3.77 -20.19
N ASN A 4 3.65 -3.92 -19.90
CA ASN A 4 2.84 -2.88 -19.24
C ASN A 4 3.23 -2.59 -17.78
N ILE A 5 3.86 -3.54 -17.06
CA ILE A 5 4.23 -3.35 -15.65
C ILE A 5 5.71 -3.67 -15.43
N ASN A 6 6.44 -2.73 -14.85
CA ASN A 6 7.84 -2.89 -14.47
C ASN A 6 7.99 -2.82 -12.95
N ILE A 7 8.60 -3.82 -12.34
CA ILE A 7 8.81 -3.94 -10.89
C ILE A 7 10.30 -3.87 -10.62
N ASN A 8 10.71 -2.91 -9.79
CA ASN A 8 12.07 -2.71 -9.35
C ASN A 8 12.11 -2.86 -7.82
N ILE A 9 12.85 -3.84 -7.31
CA ILE A 9 13.04 -4.04 -5.88
C ILE A 9 14.44 -3.60 -5.50
N PHE A 10 14.56 -2.62 -4.62
CA PHE A 10 15.80 -2.06 -4.10
C PHE A 10 16.02 -2.59 -2.68
N LEU A 11 17.03 -3.44 -2.56
CA LEU A 11 17.37 -4.20 -1.35
C LEU A 11 18.63 -3.65 -0.72
N GLY A 12 18.69 -3.61 0.60
CA GLY A 12 19.88 -3.20 1.33
C GLY A 12 19.58 -2.95 2.80
N LYS A 13 20.63 -2.84 3.61
CA LYS A 13 20.49 -2.58 5.06
C LYS A 13 19.92 -1.18 5.33
N ASN A 14 19.48 -0.97 6.58
CA ASN A 14 19.08 0.36 7.04
C ASN A 14 20.28 1.31 6.99
N GLY A 15 20.08 2.52 6.45
CA GLY A 15 21.15 3.51 6.29
C GLY A 15 21.87 3.50 4.94
N GLU A 16 21.70 2.48 4.10
CA GLU A 16 22.39 2.38 2.79
C GLU A 16 21.91 3.38 1.73
N GLY A 17 20.85 4.15 2.02
CA GLY A 17 20.42 5.27 1.19
C GLY A 17 19.29 4.98 0.19
N LYS A 18 18.55 3.88 0.35
CA LYS A 18 17.39 3.53 -0.49
C LYS A 18 16.36 4.67 -0.60
N SER A 19 15.92 5.23 0.54
CA SER A 19 14.98 6.37 0.55
C SER A 19 15.56 7.63 -0.11
N SER A 20 16.88 7.86 -0.01
CA SER A 20 17.54 8.99 -0.69
C SER A 20 17.55 8.81 -2.21
N LEU A 21 17.75 7.58 -2.69
CA LEU A 21 17.63 7.25 -4.11
C LEU A 21 16.22 7.53 -4.63
N PHE A 22 15.20 7.10 -3.87
CA PHE A 22 13.80 7.34 -4.22
C PHE A 22 13.49 8.82 -4.25
N GLU A 23 13.88 9.58 -3.24
CA GLU A 23 13.65 11.02 -3.19
C GLU A 23 14.25 11.74 -4.42
N ARG A 24 15.48 11.39 -4.81
CA ARG A 24 16.14 11.95 -5.99
C ARG A 24 15.40 11.60 -7.28
N GLU A 25 15.00 10.35 -7.42
CA GLU A 25 14.29 9.88 -8.62
C GLU A 25 12.88 10.47 -8.73
N ILE A 26 12.16 10.57 -7.61
CA ILE A 26 10.86 11.25 -7.52
C ILE A 26 10.99 12.70 -7.98
N LYS A 27 11.97 13.45 -7.45
CA LYS A 27 12.24 14.83 -7.86
C LYS A 27 12.55 14.94 -9.36
N ARG A 28 13.37 14.03 -9.89
CA ARG A 28 13.70 13.98 -11.32
C ARG A 28 12.47 13.74 -12.18
N LEU A 29 11.64 12.76 -11.84
CA LEU A 29 10.42 12.46 -12.59
C LEU A 29 9.39 13.59 -12.49
N TYR A 30 9.20 14.15 -11.30
CA TYR A 30 8.24 15.23 -11.08
C TYR A 30 8.58 16.48 -11.89
N ASN A 31 9.87 16.84 -11.98
CA ASN A 31 10.30 18.05 -12.70
C ASN A 31 10.40 17.86 -14.23
N ASN A 32 10.67 16.63 -14.70
CA ASN A 32 11.08 16.40 -16.08
C ASN A 32 10.11 15.54 -16.88
N THR A 33 9.02 15.05 -16.28
CA THR A 33 8.06 14.15 -16.95
C THR A 33 6.64 14.47 -16.52
N ASN A 34 5.66 14.19 -17.38
CA ASN A 34 4.23 14.25 -17.02
C ASN A 34 3.74 12.92 -16.43
N ARG A 35 4.55 12.31 -15.56
CA ARG A 35 4.29 10.99 -15.00
C ARG A 35 3.51 11.14 -13.70
N ASN A 36 2.47 10.34 -13.51
CA ASN A 36 1.75 10.29 -12.24
C ASN A 36 2.64 9.61 -11.18
N ILE A 37 2.94 10.29 -10.09
CA ILE A 37 3.87 9.81 -9.06
C ILE A 37 3.09 9.52 -7.79
N LEU A 38 3.11 8.26 -7.38
CA LEU A 38 2.51 7.78 -6.14
C LEU A 38 3.61 7.39 -5.17
N VAL A 39 3.61 7.95 -3.97
CA VAL A 39 4.58 7.64 -2.93
C VAL A 39 3.88 7.04 -1.74
N VAL A 40 4.30 5.84 -1.35
CA VAL A 40 3.83 5.08 -0.21
C VAL A 40 4.99 4.93 0.76
N CYS A 41 4.85 5.42 1.98
CA CYS A 41 5.91 5.29 2.99
C CYS A 41 5.31 4.92 4.34
N ASN A 42 5.63 3.71 4.81
CA ASN A 42 5.14 3.20 6.08
C ASN A 42 6.15 3.44 7.22
N SER A 43 6.75 4.64 7.25
CA SER A 43 7.74 5.03 8.26
C SER A 43 7.38 6.38 8.88
N ILE A 44 7.56 6.48 10.20
CA ILE A 44 7.35 7.74 10.95
C ILE A 44 8.37 8.81 10.56
N TYR A 45 9.53 8.41 10.04
CA TYR A 45 10.63 9.30 9.62
C TYR A 45 10.62 9.52 8.10
N SER A 46 9.43 9.56 7.49
CA SER A 46 9.27 9.86 6.07
C SER A 46 9.92 11.20 5.70
N ARG A 47 10.75 11.18 4.66
CA ARG A 47 11.42 12.35 4.07
C ARG A 47 10.71 12.92 2.84
N TYR A 48 9.58 12.32 2.46
CA TYR A 48 8.84 12.69 1.26
C TYR A 48 7.88 13.85 1.53
N LYS A 49 7.59 14.66 0.49
CA LYS A 49 6.58 15.73 0.55
C LYS A 49 5.23 15.10 0.90
N LYS A 50 4.63 15.51 2.02
CA LYS A 50 3.31 15.01 2.41
C LYS A 50 2.22 15.78 1.67
N GLY A 51 1.16 15.08 1.29
CA GLY A 51 0.01 15.66 0.60
C GLY A 51 -0.08 15.27 -0.87
N GLU A 52 -0.75 16.12 -1.63
CA GLU A 52 -1.08 15.90 -3.04
C GLU A 52 -0.85 17.20 -3.81
N ASP A 53 -0.36 17.06 -5.04
CA ASP A 53 -0.12 18.13 -6.01
C ASP A 53 -0.37 17.58 -7.42
N ASN A 54 -0.34 18.42 -8.46
CA ASN A 54 -0.55 17.95 -9.83
C ASN A 54 0.51 16.89 -10.20
N GLY A 55 0.08 15.66 -10.47
CA GLY A 55 0.96 14.53 -10.77
C GLY A 55 1.73 13.93 -9.58
N TYR A 56 1.46 14.32 -8.33
CA TYR A 56 2.11 13.76 -7.14
C TYR A 56 1.11 13.47 -6.02
N ARG A 57 1.16 12.26 -5.46
CA ARG A 57 0.33 11.89 -4.30
C ARG A 57 1.12 11.07 -3.29
N TYR A 58 0.93 11.36 -2.01
CA TYR A 58 1.56 10.67 -0.90
C TYR A 58 0.55 9.92 -0.02
N PHE A 59 0.90 8.70 0.38
CA PHE A 59 0.22 7.89 1.39
C PHE A 59 1.23 7.37 2.41
N GLY A 60 0.92 7.51 3.70
CA GLY A 60 1.83 7.07 4.75
C GLY A 60 1.43 7.49 6.15
N LEU A 61 2.38 7.41 7.08
CA LEU A 61 2.14 7.71 8.50
C LEU A 61 2.09 9.23 8.77
N VAL A 62 1.02 9.65 9.44
CA VAL A 62 0.83 10.98 10.00
C VAL A 62 0.69 10.84 11.52
N ARG A 63 1.60 11.50 12.27
CA ARG A 63 1.67 11.39 13.75
C ARG A 63 1.69 9.93 14.26
N GLY A 64 2.40 9.04 13.55
CA GLY A 64 2.53 7.63 13.94
C GLY A 64 1.36 6.73 13.60
N ARG A 65 0.34 7.22 12.88
CA ARG A 65 -0.80 6.41 12.42
C ARG A 65 -0.96 6.52 10.91
N VAL A 66 -1.41 5.45 10.28
CA VAL A 66 -1.77 5.47 8.86
C VAL A 66 -2.98 6.39 8.71
N GLU A 67 -2.85 7.47 7.94
CA GLU A 67 -4.00 8.34 7.64
C GLU A 67 -4.86 7.66 6.58
N ILE A 68 -5.85 6.88 7.03
CA ILE A 68 -6.75 6.13 6.15
C ILE A 68 -8.09 6.85 5.95
N GLU A 69 -8.52 7.69 6.91
CA GLU A 69 -9.85 8.32 6.87
C GLU A 69 -10.06 9.19 5.63
N SER A 70 -9.08 10.04 5.28
CA SER A 70 -9.16 10.87 4.08
C SER A 70 -9.13 10.04 2.79
N THR A 71 -8.44 8.90 2.78
CA THR A 71 -8.41 7.96 1.66
C THR A 71 -9.73 7.20 1.52
N ILE A 72 -10.33 6.73 2.62
CA ILE A 72 -11.66 6.13 2.67
C ILE A 72 -12.70 7.12 2.14
N THR A 73 -12.65 8.35 2.62
CA THR A 73 -13.55 9.43 2.20
C THR A 73 -13.48 9.63 0.70
N LYS A 74 -12.28 9.80 0.15
CA LYS A 74 -12.04 9.93 -1.30
C LYS A 74 -12.52 8.71 -2.08
N PHE A 75 -12.27 7.52 -1.55
CA PHE A 75 -12.70 6.27 -2.15
C PHE A 75 -14.23 6.19 -2.23
N ILE A 76 -14.91 6.35 -1.09
CA ILE A 76 -16.36 6.24 -1.00
C ILE A 76 -17.01 7.27 -1.90
N ALA A 77 -16.53 8.51 -1.87
CA ALA A 77 -17.01 9.57 -2.76
C ALA A 77 -16.93 9.18 -4.24
N ARG A 78 -15.81 8.61 -4.70
CA ARG A 78 -15.65 8.12 -6.08
C ARG A 78 -16.44 6.85 -6.38
N SER A 79 -16.76 6.06 -5.36
CA SER A 79 -17.43 4.77 -5.53
C SER A 79 -18.93 4.85 -5.43
N LEU A 80 -19.45 5.98 -4.97
CA LEU A 80 -20.87 6.29 -5.10
C LEU A 80 -21.21 6.73 -6.53
N ASP A 81 -20.25 7.17 -7.31
CA ASP A 81 -20.44 7.58 -8.71
C ASP A 81 -20.48 6.41 -9.72
N ASP A 82 -20.04 5.19 -9.35
CA ASP A 82 -19.94 4.02 -10.23
C ASP A 82 -19.65 2.70 -9.47
N TYR A 83 -19.68 1.56 -10.18
CA TYR A 83 -19.41 0.15 -9.82
C TYR A 83 -18.14 -0.19 -9.01
N ASN A 84 -17.41 0.80 -8.48
CA ASN A 84 -16.16 0.66 -7.73
C ASN A 84 -16.28 -0.14 -6.42
N TYR A 85 -17.49 -0.44 -5.94
CA TYR A 85 -17.69 -1.28 -4.76
C TYR A 85 -17.01 -2.66 -4.87
N LYS A 86 -17.08 -3.31 -6.04
CA LYS A 86 -16.46 -4.63 -6.27
C LYS A 86 -14.93 -4.61 -6.10
N LYS A 87 -14.30 -3.45 -6.27
CA LYS A 87 -12.85 -3.24 -6.10
C LYS A 87 -12.39 -3.37 -4.64
N ILE A 88 -13.26 -3.02 -3.69
CA ILE A 88 -12.96 -3.11 -2.25
C ILE A 88 -13.25 -4.49 -1.69
N SER A 89 -14.29 -5.16 -2.19
CA SER A 89 -14.67 -6.50 -1.77
C SER A 89 -13.45 -7.44 -1.76
N GLY A 90 -12.65 -7.44 -2.83
CA GLY A 90 -11.43 -8.25 -2.89
C GLY A 90 -10.42 -7.98 -1.75
N VAL A 91 -10.30 -6.72 -1.32
CA VAL A 91 -9.39 -6.31 -0.24
C VAL A 91 -9.94 -6.67 1.13
N LEU A 92 -11.25 -6.45 1.35
CA LEU A 92 -11.91 -6.79 2.62
C LEU A 92 -11.87 -8.31 2.84
N ASN A 93 -12.26 -9.09 1.83
CA ASN A 93 -12.17 -10.55 1.85
C ASN A 93 -10.75 -11.04 2.16
N TYR A 94 -9.73 -10.44 1.53
CA TYR A 94 -8.34 -10.80 1.81
C TYR A 94 -7.94 -10.58 3.28
N LEU A 95 -8.43 -9.50 3.88
CA LEU A 95 -8.22 -9.19 5.29
C LEU A 95 -9.19 -9.95 6.22
N ALA A 96 -9.96 -10.91 5.67
CA ALA A 96 -10.99 -11.68 6.36
C ALA A 96 -12.08 -10.80 7.02
N TYR A 97 -12.43 -9.70 6.35
CA TYR A 97 -13.60 -8.89 6.62
C TYR A 97 -14.69 -9.22 5.60
N GLU A 98 -15.93 -8.99 5.99
CA GLU A 98 -17.07 -9.03 5.07
C GLU A 98 -16.97 -7.88 4.07
N ASP A 99 -17.49 -8.13 2.87
CA ASP A 99 -17.62 -7.15 1.80
C ASP A 99 -18.71 -6.14 2.17
N LYS A 100 -18.38 -5.19 3.04
CA LYS A 100 -19.18 -3.99 3.34
C LYS A 100 -18.38 -3.03 4.19
N ILE A 101 -18.54 -1.74 3.93
CA ILE A 101 -17.99 -0.67 4.77
C ILE A 101 -19.12 0.04 5.46
N GLY A 102 -19.15 -0.07 6.80
CA GLY A 102 -20.08 0.70 7.60
C GLY A 102 -19.59 2.14 7.80
N PHE A 103 -20.51 3.08 7.88
CA PHE A 103 -20.23 4.43 8.31
C PHE A 103 -21.29 4.90 9.29
N ASN A 104 -20.87 5.71 10.25
CA ASN A 104 -21.74 6.29 11.26
C ASN A 104 -21.46 7.78 11.29
N ILE A 105 -22.53 8.56 11.11
CA ILE A 105 -22.45 10.01 11.15
C ILE A 105 -23.09 10.47 12.46
N THR A 106 -22.34 11.24 13.23
CA THR A 106 -22.85 11.96 14.39
C THR A 106 -23.08 13.40 13.96
N PHE A 107 -24.32 13.86 14.00
CA PHE A 107 -24.69 15.26 13.79
C PHE A 107 -24.56 16.04 15.11
N ASN A 108 -24.31 17.36 15.06
CA ASN A 108 -24.40 18.18 16.28
C ASN A 108 -25.85 18.31 16.73
N LYS A 109 -26.06 18.60 18.03
CA LYS A 109 -27.34 18.53 18.76
C LYS A 109 -28.46 19.36 18.10
N HIS A 110 -29.11 18.73 17.13
CA HIS A 110 -30.46 19.03 16.64
C HIS A 110 -31.36 17.80 16.70
N TYR A 111 -30.80 16.62 17.03
CA TYR A 111 -31.51 15.35 17.13
C TYR A 111 -31.02 14.60 18.37
N ASN A 112 -31.93 14.05 19.17
CA ASN A 112 -31.60 13.22 20.32
C ASN A 112 -31.17 11.81 19.86
N ASN A 113 -30.70 10.96 20.78
CA ASN A 113 -30.25 9.60 20.45
C ASN A 113 -31.36 8.69 19.89
N ASP A 114 -32.63 9.11 19.98
CA ASP A 114 -33.81 8.41 19.47
C ASP A 114 -34.25 8.97 18.09
N GLY A 115 -33.54 9.94 17.53
CA GLY A 115 -33.85 10.59 16.25
C GLY A 115 -34.84 11.77 16.35
N ASN A 116 -35.34 12.12 17.54
CA ASN A 116 -36.27 13.25 17.69
C ASN A 116 -35.53 14.58 17.63
N LYS A 117 -36.08 15.54 16.88
CA LYS A 117 -35.57 16.92 16.78
C LYS A 117 -35.52 17.54 18.18
N ILE A 118 -34.35 18.06 18.61
CA ILE A 118 -34.16 18.71 19.92
C ILE A 118 -34.70 20.15 19.89
N ILE A 119 -34.82 20.74 18.69
CA ILE A 119 -35.29 22.10 18.50
C ILE A 119 -36.62 22.04 17.73
N GLU A 120 -37.71 22.42 18.40
CA GLU A 120 -38.98 22.76 17.77
C GLU A 120 -38.75 24.02 16.92
N TYR A 121 -38.47 23.84 15.63
CA TYR A 121 -38.67 24.91 14.67
C TYR A 121 -40.15 24.87 14.26
N THR A 122 -40.81 26.01 14.39
CA THR A 122 -42.23 26.21 14.06
C THR A 122 -42.51 25.97 12.58
N ASP A 123 -43.77 25.63 12.25
CA ASP A 123 -44.38 25.14 10.98
C ASP A 123 -44.00 25.78 9.62
N ASP A 124 -43.00 26.66 9.55
CA ASP A 124 -42.39 27.17 8.32
C ASP A 124 -41.03 26.48 8.09
N ASP A 125 -41.08 25.18 7.79
CA ASP A 125 -39.96 24.23 7.67
C ASP A 125 -38.99 24.48 6.48
N ARG A 126 -38.66 25.73 6.15
CA ARG A 126 -37.61 26.07 5.16
C ARG A 126 -36.42 26.82 5.73
N ASP A 127 -36.40 27.07 7.02
CA ASP A 127 -35.40 27.95 7.66
C ASP A 127 -34.40 27.25 8.58
N ASP A 128 -34.34 25.91 8.65
CA ASP A 128 -33.25 25.24 9.38
C ASP A 128 -31.91 25.54 8.67
N PRO A 129 -30.99 26.28 9.34
CA PRO A 129 -29.76 26.73 8.71
C PRO A 129 -28.83 25.56 8.34
N TYR A 130 -28.98 24.40 8.98
CA TYR A 130 -28.16 23.21 8.72
C TYR A 130 -28.69 22.40 7.54
N ILE A 131 -30.01 22.26 7.40
CA ILE A 131 -30.61 21.65 6.21
C ILE A 131 -30.37 22.54 4.99
N ASN A 132 -30.54 23.85 5.14
CA ASN A 132 -30.22 24.81 4.08
C ASN A 132 -28.74 24.73 3.67
N ALA A 133 -27.81 24.70 4.62
CA ALA A 133 -26.39 24.55 4.30
C ALA A 133 -26.07 23.20 3.63
N MET A 134 -26.79 22.13 3.96
CA MET A 134 -26.66 20.84 3.27
C MET A 134 -27.18 20.94 1.83
N LEU A 135 -28.35 21.53 1.62
CA LEU A 135 -28.91 21.78 0.29
C LEU A 135 -27.97 22.67 -0.55
N ASP A 136 -27.35 23.67 0.04
CA ASP A 136 -26.38 24.54 -0.64
C ASP A 136 -25.10 23.79 -1.03
N VAL A 137 -24.60 22.93 -0.15
CA VAL A 137 -23.49 22.01 -0.48
C VAL A 137 -23.85 21.13 -1.68
N MET A 138 -25.06 20.59 -1.68
CA MET A 138 -25.54 19.72 -2.75
C MET A 138 -25.68 20.49 -4.08
N LYS A 139 -26.24 21.70 -4.06
CA LYS A 139 -26.31 22.59 -5.23
C LYS A 139 -24.91 22.96 -5.76
N GLU A 140 -23.96 23.28 -4.88
CA GLU A 140 -22.58 23.58 -5.28
C GLU A 140 -21.91 22.39 -5.98
N GLU A 141 -22.12 21.16 -5.50
CA GLU A 141 -21.60 19.94 -6.13
C GLU A 141 -22.23 19.70 -7.51
N GLU A 142 -23.53 19.92 -7.65
CA GLU A 142 -24.24 19.83 -8.93
C GLU A 142 -23.63 20.79 -9.97
N ILE A 143 -23.37 22.03 -9.57
CA ILE A 143 -22.74 23.05 -10.41
C ILE A 143 -21.30 22.65 -10.79
N LYS A 144 -20.49 22.19 -9.83
CA LYS A 144 -19.08 21.84 -10.07
C LYS A 144 -18.90 20.62 -10.96
N THR A 145 -19.76 19.61 -10.79
CA THR A 145 -19.61 18.33 -11.48
C THR A 145 -20.36 18.29 -12.82
N GLY A 146 -21.29 19.22 -13.05
CA GLY A 146 -22.18 19.20 -14.21
C GLY A 146 -23.15 18.01 -14.22
N ARG A 147 -23.14 17.18 -13.18
CA ARG A 147 -24.05 16.05 -12.99
C ARG A 147 -25.23 16.58 -12.19
N LYS A 148 -26.42 16.65 -12.80
CA LYS A 148 -27.66 16.92 -12.06
C LYS A 148 -27.76 15.90 -10.93
N LEU A 149 -27.89 16.36 -9.69
CA LEU A 149 -28.39 15.48 -8.63
C LEU A 149 -29.73 14.96 -9.14
N GLN A 150 -29.85 13.63 -9.28
CA GLN A 150 -31.04 13.02 -9.88
C GLN A 150 -32.24 13.44 -9.03
N PHE A 151 -33.04 14.35 -9.59
CA PHE A 151 -34.21 14.99 -8.98
C PHE A 151 -33.83 15.93 -7.82
N GLY A 152 -34.35 17.17 -7.87
CA GLY A 152 -34.05 18.20 -6.88
C GLY A 152 -34.34 17.70 -5.47
N ILE A 153 -33.27 17.38 -4.73
CA ILE A 153 -33.36 16.83 -3.38
C ILE A 153 -34.05 17.88 -2.50
N THR A 154 -35.17 17.47 -1.93
CA THR A 154 -36.04 18.34 -1.14
C THR A 154 -35.53 18.47 0.28
N TYR A 155 -35.95 19.53 0.94
CA TYR A 155 -35.66 19.76 2.35
C TYR A 155 -36.11 18.56 3.22
N SER A 156 -37.33 18.05 3.00
CA SER A 156 -37.90 16.94 3.78
C SER A 156 -37.14 15.62 3.59
N GLU A 157 -36.58 15.38 2.39
CA GLU A 157 -35.71 14.23 2.14
C GLU A 157 -34.39 14.32 2.91
N VAL A 158 -33.78 15.52 2.96
CA VAL A 158 -32.58 15.75 3.77
C VAL A 158 -32.90 15.58 5.25
N GLU A 159 -33.96 16.20 5.73
CA GLU A 159 -34.39 16.09 7.12
C GLU A 159 -34.63 14.63 7.53
N LYS A 160 -35.42 13.90 6.73
CA LYS A 160 -35.70 12.47 6.95
C LYS A 160 -34.40 11.65 7.00
N PHE A 161 -33.47 11.88 6.06
CA PHE A 161 -32.20 11.18 6.06
C PHE A 161 -31.40 11.45 7.35
N LEU A 162 -31.30 12.71 7.78
CA LEU A 162 -30.55 13.09 8.97
C LEU A 162 -31.15 12.47 10.25
N VAL A 163 -32.48 12.51 10.39
CA VAL A 163 -33.24 11.91 11.50
C VAL A 163 -33.05 10.40 11.56
N GLU A 164 -33.34 9.71 10.46
CA GLU A 164 -33.40 8.25 10.45
C GLU A 164 -32.04 7.60 10.63
N ASN A 165 -30.96 8.29 10.24
CA ASN A 165 -29.61 7.74 10.21
C ASN A 165 -28.66 8.27 11.29
N SER A 166 -29.11 9.24 12.09
CA SER A 166 -28.30 9.77 13.20
C SER A 166 -27.90 8.64 14.14
N GLY A 167 -26.59 8.45 14.36
CA GLY A 167 -26.09 7.46 15.31
C GLY A 167 -26.18 6.00 14.84
N LYS A 168 -26.80 5.69 13.69
CA LYS A 168 -26.84 4.35 13.10
C LYS A 168 -25.60 4.08 12.24
N ILE A 169 -25.24 2.80 12.08
CA ILE A 169 -24.24 2.37 11.11
C ILE A 169 -24.98 2.07 9.81
N ILE A 170 -24.71 2.84 8.78
CA ILE A 170 -25.18 2.57 7.42
C ILE A 170 -24.07 1.80 6.70
N TYR A 171 -24.40 0.73 6.00
CA TYR A 171 -23.43 -0.07 5.26
C TYR A 171 -23.43 0.30 3.79
N PHE A 172 -22.24 0.62 3.29
CA PHE A 172 -21.94 0.67 1.87
C PHE A 172 -21.56 -0.74 1.42
N ASP A 173 -22.51 -1.40 0.77
CA ASP A 173 -22.36 -2.71 0.14
C ASP A 173 -23.03 -2.75 -1.25
N GLU A 174 -23.15 -3.93 -1.86
CA GLU A 174 -23.82 -4.10 -3.15
C GLU A 174 -25.30 -3.68 -3.07
N SER A 175 -25.96 -3.89 -1.93
CA SER A 175 -27.37 -3.52 -1.72
C SER A 175 -27.59 -2.02 -1.59
N MET A 176 -26.57 -1.25 -1.20
CA MET A 176 -26.64 0.23 -1.21
C MET A 176 -26.74 0.79 -2.64
N GLN A 177 -26.50 -0.03 -3.68
CA GLN A 177 -26.82 0.33 -5.06
C GLN A 177 -28.33 0.31 -5.34
N ASP A 178 -29.09 -0.50 -4.61
CA ASP A 178 -30.55 -0.64 -4.70
C ASP A 178 -31.30 0.35 -3.79
N GLU A 179 -30.60 1.04 -2.88
CA GLU A 179 -31.16 2.06 -2.00
C GLU A 179 -31.64 3.29 -2.82
N MET A 180 -32.65 4.02 -2.33
CA MET A 180 -33.17 5.22 -3.01
C MET A 180 -32.03 6.18 -3.37
N VAL A 181 -31.99 6.60 -4.64
CA VAL A 181 -31.02 7.55 -5.23
C VAL A 181 -30.74 8.76 -4.33
N THR A 182 -31.76 9.23 -3.61
CA THR A 182 -31.70 10.33 -2.66
C THR A 182 -30.75 10.06 -1.48
N SER A 183 -30.86 8.91 -0.78
CA SER A 183 -30.00 8.57 0.37
C SER A 183 -28.53 8.48 -0.05
N LYS A 184 -28.28 7.86 -1.20
CA LYS A 184 -26.94 7.76 -1.79
C LYS A 184 -26.36 9.14 -2.10
N SER A 185 -27.16 10.04 -2.66
CA SER A 185 -26.75 11.41 -3.02
C SER A 185 -26.47 12.28 -1.78
N ILE A 186 -27.33 12.20 -0.76
CA ILE A 186 -27.13 12.90 0.52
C ILE A 186 -25.85 12.40 1.19
N PHE A 187 -25.68 11.07 1.29
CA PHE A 187 -24.48 10.49 1.88
C PHE A 187 -23.21 10.93 1.15
N LYS A 188 -23.22 10.86 -0.18
CA LYS A 188 -22.11 11.32 -1.02
C LYS A 188 -21.74 12.77 -0.72
N ALA A 189 -22.73 13.65 -0.67
CA ALA A 189 -22.53 15.05 -0.34
C ALA A 189 -21.92 15.23 1.06
N ILE A 190 -22.36 14.45 2.06
CA ILE A 190 -21.77 14.49 3.41
C ILE A 190 -20.29 14.12 3.39
N VAL A 191 -19.94 13.00 2.75
CA VAL A 191 -18.57 12.48 2.70
C VAL A 191 -17.65 13.46 1.96
N GLN A 192 -18.08 13.95 0.80
CA GLN A 192 -17.29 14.88 -0.01
C GLN A 192 -17.05 16.23 0.68
N ASN A 193 -18.02 16.67 1.48
CA ASN A 193 -18.00 17.99 2.12
C ASN A 193 -17.80 17.93 3.63
N GLU A 194 -17.28 16.81 4.16
CA GLU A 194 -17.12 16.57 5.60
C GLU A 194 -16.48 17.76 6.33
N LYS A 195 -15.37 18.32 5.80
CA LYS A 195 -14.68 19.47 6.42
C LYS A 195 -15.55 20.72 6.46
N LYS A 196 -16.29 21.00 5.37
CA LYS A 196 -17.20 22.16 5.28
C LYS A 196 -18.36 21.97 6.26
N LEU A 197 -18.97 20.79 6.27
CA LEU A 197 -20.09 20.42 7.14
C LEU A 197 -19.72 20.38 8.63
N LYS A 198 -18.48 19.99 8.96
CA LYS A 198 -17.92 20.10 10.32
C LYS A 198 -17.74 21.56 10.75
N ARG A 199 -17.22 22.40 9.86
CA ARG A 199 -16.97 23.83 10.14
C ARG A 199 -18.25 24.63 10.38
N ILE A 200 -19.31 24.35 9.63
CA ILE A 200 -20.63 24.97 9.86
C ILE A 200 -21.38 24.33 11.03
N GLY A 201 -20.84 23.25 11.61
CA GLY A 201 -21.42 22.59 12.76
C GLY A 201 -22.59 21.66 12.47
N LEU A 202 -22.84 21.21 11.23
CA LEU A 202 -23.84 20.16 10.97
C LEU A 202 -23.32 18.78 11.41
N VAL A 203 -22.11 18.43 10.95
CA VAL A 203 -21.48 17.13 11.23
C VAL A 203 -20.50 17.26 12.38
N LYS A 204 -20.65 16.43 13.42
CA LYS A 204 -19.70 16.34 14.53
C LYS A 204 -18.56 15.39 14.20
N LYS A 205 -18.89 14.18 13.74
CA LYS A 205 -17.93 13.11 13.48
C LYS A 205 -18.47 12.14 12.44
N ILE A 206 -17.58 11.61 11.61
CA ILE A 206 -17.82 10.43 10.78
C ILE A 206 -16.90 9.33 11.29
N ASN A 207 -17.45 8.15 11.55
CA ASN A 207 -16.69 6.95 11.90
C ASN A 207 -16.89 5.91 10.79
N TYR A 208 -15.82 5.20 10.44
CA TYR A 208 -15.86 4.11 9.48
C TYR A 208 -15.68 2.76 10.17
N PHE A 209 -16.36 1.75 9.65
CA PHE A 209 -16.45 0.41 10.19
C PHE A 209 -16.22 -0.62 9.09
N VAL A 210 -15.64 -1.74 9.48
CA VAL A 210 -15.63 -3.01 8.73
C VAL A 210 -16.40 -4.04 9.54
N THR A 211 -16.86 -5.12 8.91
CA THR A 211 -17.59 -6.17 9.62
C THR A 211 -16.80 -7.47 9.59
N LYS A 212 -16.73 -8.16 10.74
CA LYS A 212 -16.06 -9.46 10.84
C LYS A 212 -16.91 -10.41 11.69
N GLY A 213 -17.39 -11.49 11.10
CA GLY A 213 -18.24 -12.47 11.80
C GLY A 213 -19.54 -11.84 12.31
N GLY A 214 -20.14 -10.93 11.52
CA GLY A 214 -21.35 -10.19 11.86
C GLY A 214 -21.15 -9.01 12.82
N VAL A 215 -19.94 -8.79 13.34
CA VAL A 215 -19.65 -7.73 14.31
C VAL A 215 -19.02 -6.51 13.63
N ALA A 216 -19.63 -5.35 13.82
CA ALA A 216 -19.10 -4.07 13.35
C ALA A 216 -17.86 -3.66 14.18
N LEU A 217 -16.74 -3.46 13.50
CA LEU A 217 -15.48 -3.03 14.07
C LEU A 217 -15.09 -1.66 13.50
N PRO A 218 -14.90 -0.63 14.34
CA PRO A 218 -14.36 0.64 13.87
C PRO A 218 -12.99 0.42 13.20
N ILE A 219 -12.76 1.02 12.02
CA ILE A 219 -11.48 0.90 11.31
C ILE A 219 -10.31 1.35 12.19
N ALA A 220 -10.52 2.33 13.07
CA ALA A 220 -9.52 2.77 14.05
C ALA A 220 -9.02 1.68 15.01
N LYS A 221 -9.78 0.59 15.20
CA LYS A 221 -9.45 -0.57 16.04
C LYS A 221 -8.82 -1.74 15.27
N MET A 222 -8.75 -1.69 13.95
CA MET A 222 -8.01 -2.69 13.15
C MET A 222 -6.52 -2.66 13.49
N SER A 223 -5.81 -3.77 13.25
CA SER A 223 -4.36 -3.82 13.41
C SER A 223 -3.67 -2.79 12.49
N SER A 224 -2.44 -2.41 12.81
CA SER A 224 -1.67 -1.47 11.97
C SER A 224 -1.44 -2.02 10.55
N GLY A 225 -1.15 -3.33 10.43
CA GLY A 225 -0.98 -3.99 9.14
C GLY A 225 -2.26 -4.03 8.30
N GLU A 226 -3.40 -4.39 8.88
CA GLU A 226 -4.69 -4.38 8.16
C GLU A 226 -5.06 -2.98 7.69
N ARG A 227 -4.92 -1.95 8.55
CA ARG A 227 -5.16 -0.55 8.15
C ARG A 227 -4.21 -0.09 7.06
N TYR A 228 -2.95 -0.48 7.13
CA TYR A 228 -1.97 -0.13 6.10
C TYR A 228 -2.36 -0.74 4.75
N LEU A 229 -2.67 -2.04 4.71
CA LEU A 229 -3.07 -2.74 3.49
C LEU A 229 -4.38 -2.18 2.92
N LEU A 230 -5.40 -1.98 3.77
CA LEU A 230 -6.68 -1.41 3.34
C LEU A 230 -6.49 0.01 2.78
N GLY A 231 -5.73 0.85 3.49
CA GLY A 231 -5.46 2.22 3.06
C GLY A 231 -4.62 2.30 1.79
N LEU A 232 -3.65 1.41 1.62
CA LEU A 232 -2.86 1.29 0.39
C LEU A 232 -3.76 0.99 -0.79
N MET A 233 -4.69 0.04 -0.66
CA MET A 233 -5.59 -0.32 -1.75
C MET A 233 -6.55 0.82 -2.09
N PHE A 234 -7.09 1.53 -1.10
CA PHE A 234 -7.92 2.72 -1.37
C PHE A 234 -7.10 3.84 -2.01
N PHE A 235 -5.84 3.98 -1.61
CA PHE A 235 -4.96 4.98 -2.19
C PHE A 235 -4.67 4.67 -3.65
N LEU A 236 -4.37 3.42 -3.98
CA LEU A 236 -4.14 2.97 -5.34
C LEU A 236 -5.41 3.07 -6.19
N SER A 237 -6.56 2.61 -5.70
CA SER A 237 -7.83 2.68 -6.44
C SER A 237 -8.25 4.10 -6.77
N THR A 238 -7.88 5.06 -5.92
CA THR A 238 -8.17 6.47 -6.13
C THR A 238 -7.07 7.21 -6.91
N SER A 239 -5.91 6.59 -7.13
CA SER A 239 -4.72 7.31 -7.63
C SER A 239 -4.00 6.70 -8.81
N LEU A 240 -4.28 5.46 -9.17
CA LEU A 240 -3.74 4.87 -10.38
C LEU A 240 -4.31 5.53 -11.64
N SER A 241 -3.44 5.63 -12.64
CA SER A 241 -3.73 6.13 -14.00
C SER A 241 -2.67 5.58 -14.96
N HIS A 242 -2.77 5.90 -16.25
CA HIS A 242 -1.68 5.67 -17.21
C HIS A 242 -0.40 6.37 -16.76
N ASN A 243 0.74 5.84 -17.22
CA ASN A 243 2.06 6.42 -16.99
C ASN A 243 2.29 6.71 -15.50
N THR A 244 2.09 5.71 -14.64
CA THR A 244 2.25 5.84 -13.20
C THR A 244 3.59 5.29 -12.71
N SER A 245 4.27 6.00 -11.82
CA SER A 245 5.39 5.51 -11.01
C SER A 245 4.98 5.45 -9.55
N ILE A 246 4.91 4.25 -9.00
CA ILE A 246 4.68 3.97 -7.59
C ILE A 246 6.03 3.79 -6.91
N PHE A 247 6.27 4.50 -5.81
CA PHE A 247 7.43 4.38 -4.94
C PHE A 247 6.97 3.93 -3.58
N ILE A 248 7.37 2.74 -3.15
CA ILE A 248 6.97 2.12 -1.89
C ILE A 248 8.20 1.98 -1.02
N ASP A 249 8.22 2.63 0.13
CA ASP A 249 9.36 2.67 1.04
C ASP A 249 9.00 2.04 2.39
N GLU A 250 9.80 1.07 2.81
CA GLU A 250 9.66 0.28 4.05
C GLU A 250 8.27 -0.38 4.21
N PRO A 251 7.72 -1.07 3.19
CA PRO A 251 6.40 -1.71 3.27
C PRO A 251 6.27 -2.76 4.36
N GLU A 252 7.36 -3.42 4.76
CA GLU A 252 7.43 -4.47 5.77
C GLU A 252 7.03 -4.00 7.17
N ASN A 253 7.08 -2.69 7.43
CA ASN A 253 6.69 -2.15 8.73
C ASN A 253 5.25 -2.55 9.06
N SER A 254 5.04 -3.14 10.24
CA SER A 254 3.72 -3.64 10.67
C SER A 254 3.10 -4.78 9.85
N LEU A 255 3.79 -5.33 8.84
CA LEU A 255 3.29 -6.49 8.07
C LEU A 255 3.76 -7.80 8.69
N HIS A 256 2.82 -8.74 8.89
CA HIS A 256 3.15 -10.11 9.26
C HIS A 256 3.92 -10.80 8.11
N PRO A 257 4.86 -11.73 8.38
CA PRO A 257 5.67 -12.41 7.36
C PRO A 257 4.91 -12.90 6.12
N GLN A 258 3.74 -13.53 6.31
CA GLN A 258 2.90 -13.99 5.19
C GLN A 258 2.51 -12.84 4.24
N TRP A 259 2.11 -11.68 4.78
CA TRP A 259 1.76 -10.52 3.98
C TRP A 259 2.97 -9.90 3.29
N GLN A 260 4.17 -10.02 3.84
CA GLN A 260 5.39 -9.57 3.17
C GLN A 260 5.68 -10.42 1.92
N ILE A 261 5.53 -11.74 2.01
CA ILE A 261 5.71 -12.67 0.88
C ILE A 261 4.69 -12.37 -0.22
N GLU A 262 3.43 -12.10 0.15
CA GLU A 262 2.34 -11.86 -0.80
C GLU A 262 2.26 -10.42 -1.30
N TYR A 263 3.00 -9.48 -0.69
CA TYR A 263 2.82 -8.04 -0.86
C TYR A 263 2.76 -7.59 -2.33
N ILE A 264 3.76 -7.98 -3.11
CA ILE A 264 3.88 -7.59 -4.53
C ILE A 264 2.79 -8.25 -5.37
N ASN A 265 2.51 -9.54 -5.13
CA ASN A 265 1.42 -10.25 -5.82
C ASN A 265 0.09 -9.55 -5.60
N LYS A 266 -0.20 -9.06 -4.38
CA LYS A 266 -1.46 -8.38 -4.09
C LYS A 266 -1.60 -7.04 -4.81
N ILE A 267 -0.52 -6.26 -4.88
CA ILE A 267 -0.53 -5.01 -5.68
C ILE A 267 -0.75 -5.34 -7.16
N LEU A 268 -0.12 -6.40 -7.68
CA LEU A 268 -0.30 -6.81 -9.07
C LEU A 268 -1.71 -7.34 -9.36
N GLU A 269 -2.26 -8.17 -8.50
CA GLU A 269 -3.64 -8.65 -8.58
C GLU A 269 -4.61 -7.48 -8.59
N PHE A 270 -4.41 -6.51 -7.71
CA PHE A 270 -5.21 -5.28 -7.66
C PHE A 270 -5.13 -4.50 -8.99
N ILE A 271 -3.94 -4.20 -9.49
CA ILE A 271 -3.75 -3.47 -10.76
C ILE A 271 -4.35 -4.25 -11.95
N ARG A 272 -4.20 -5.57 -11.96
CA ARG A 272 -4.77 -6.43 -13.01
C ARG A 272 -6.29 -6.43 -12.96
N TYR A 273 -6.86 -6.48 -11.76
CA TYR A 273 -8.30 -6.38 -11.55
C TYR A 273 -8.84 -5.04 -12.07
N GLU A 274 -8.15 -3.93 -11.73
CA GLU A 274 -8.50 -2.61 -12.29
C GLU A 274 -8.44 -2.61 -13.82
N ASN A 275 -7.37 -3.13 -14.41
CA ASN A 275 -7.21 -3.17 -15.87
C ASN A 275 -8.23 -4.05 -16.58
N ALA A 276 -8.63 -5.18 -15.99
CA ALA A 276 -9.66 -6.07 -16.55
C ALA A 276 -11.05 -5.44 -16.50
N TYR A 277 -11.28 -4.50 -15.58
CA TYR A 277 -12.53 -3.77 -15.50
C TYR A 277 -12.65 -2.69 -16.60
N TYR A 278 -11.56 -1.96 -16.86
CA TYR A 278 -11.50 -0.92 -17.90
C TYR A 278 -11.18 -1.51 -19.29
N ASN A 279 -11.89 -2.54 -19.74
CA ASN A 279 -11.63 -3.32 -20.97
C ASN A 279 -11.19 -2.51 -22.22
N ASP A 280 -11.56 -1.23 -22.32
CA ASP A 280 -11.24 -0.34 -23.44
C ASP A 280 -9.99 0.55 -23.24
N ASP A 281 -9.48 0.73 -22.01
CA ASP A 281 -8.32 1.59 -21.70
C ASP A 281 -7.55 1.14 -20.42
N PRO A 282 -6.84 -0.01 -20.47
CA PRO A 282 -6.09 -0.52 -19.32
C PRO A 282 -4.91 0.39 -18.97
N TYR A 283 -4.57 0.51 -17.69
CA TYR A 283 -3.41 1.30 -17.27
C TYR A 283 -2.12 0.78 -17.90
N GLU A 284 -1.51 1.61 -18.74
CA GLU A 284 -0.25 1.34 -19.41
C GLU A 284 0.94 2.00 -18.72
N ASN A 285 2.12 1.41 -18.91
CA ASN A 285 3.40 1.95 -18.43
C ASN A 285 3.38 2.22 -16.91
N VAL A 286 3.02 1.21 -16.12
CA VAL A 286 3.09 1.27 -14.65
C VAL A 286 4.47 0.82 -14.18
N ARG A 287 5.11 1.60 -13.31
CA ARG A 287 6.38 1.27 -12.66
C ARG A 287 6.17 1.16 -11.16
N ILE A 288 6.54 0.04 -10.57
CA ILE A 288 6.46 -0.22 -9.14
C ILE A 288 7.91 -0.29 -8.62
N ASN A 289 8.30 0.67 -7.80
CA ASN A 289 9.64 0.74 -7.21
C ASN A 289 9.49 0.52 -5.71
N ILE A 290 10.14 -0.51 -5.17
CA ILE A 290 10.02 -0.92 -3.78
C ILE A 290 11.38 -0.84 -3.11
N ALA A 291 11.53 0.00 -2.09
CA ALA A 291 12.69 0.05 -1.22
C ALA A 291 12.37 -0.71 0.06
N THR A 292 13.14 -1.75 0.35
CA THR A 292 12.89 -2.63 1.48
C THR A 292 14.18 -3.20 2.06
N HIS A 293 14.18 -3.45 3.38
CA HIS A 293 15.16 -4.26 4.07
C HIS A 293 14.61 -5.67 4.40
N SER A 294 13.41 -6.00 3.91
CA SER A 294 12.82 -7.33 4.09
C SER A 294 13.25 -8.29 2.98
N PRO A 295 13.98 -9.37 3.33
CA PRO A 295 14.27 -10.46 2.39
C PRO A 295 13.01 -11.22 1.98
N LEU A 296 11.94 -11.21 2.79
CA LEU A 296 10.69 -11.90 2.47
C LEU A 296 9.97 -11.26 1.28
N ILE A 297 9.99 -9.92 1.17
CA ILE A 297 9.47 -9.20 0.01
C ILE A 297 10.32 -9.49 -1.24
N ALA A 298 11.63 -9.65 -1.05
CA ALA A 298 12.57 -9.98 -2.11
C ALA A 298 12.38 -11.38 -2.71
N LEU A 299 11.63 -12.26 -2.04
CA LEU A 299 11.31 -13.61 -2.55
C LEU A 299 10.40 -13.59 -3.76
N PHE A 300 9.72 -12.48 -4.01
CA PHE A 300 8.94 -12.34 -5.22
C PHE A 300 9.82 -12.63 -6.45
N SER A 301 9.42 -13.64 -7.20
CA SER A 301 10.07 -14.10 -8.44
C SER A 301 9.12 -14.01 -9.64
N GLY A 302 7.95 -13.42 -9.46
CA GLY A 302 6.88 -13.40 -10.45
C GLY A 302 7.30 -12.70 -11.75
N GLU A 303 7.67 -13.50 -12.74
CA GLU A 303 7.75 -13.09 -14.15
C GLU A 303 6.51 -13.59 -14.89
N GLY A 304 6.01 -12.81 -15.84
CA GLY A 304 4.83 -13.20 -16.61
C GLY A 304 4.70 -12.39 -17.89
N LYS A 305 3.79 -12.82 -18.78
CA LYS A 305 3.41 -12.04 -19.96
C LYS A 305 3.00 -10.63 -19.46
N ASN A 306 3.80 -9.61 -19.77
CA ASN A 306 3.63 -8.19 -19.41
C ASN A 306 4.17 -7.69 -18.06
N VAL A 307 4.93 -8.51 -17.30
CA VAL A 307 5.63 -8.05 -16.09
C VAL A 307 7.13 -8.22 -16.25
N THR A 308 7.89 -7.15 -15.99
CA THR A 308 9.36 -7.22 -15.86
C THR A 308 9.74 -7.05 -14.40
N LEU A 309 10.59 -7.92 -13.87
CA LEU A 309 11.17 -7.80 -12.53
C LEU A 309 12.67 -7.48 -12.62
N ARG A 310 13.12 -6.53 -11.81
CA ARG A 310 14.55 -6.24 -11.56
C ARG A 310 14.79 -6.08 -10.06
N LYS A 311 15.85 -6.69 -9.56
CA LYS A 311 16.29 -6.54 -8.18
C LYS A 311 17.61 -5.78 -8.16
N PHE A 312 17.78 -4.90 -7.19
CA PHE A 312 18.96 -4.05 -7.04
C PHE A 312 19.51 -4.19 -5.62
N ASN A 313 20.82 -4.38 -5.49
CA ASN A 313 21.53 -4.22 -4.24
C ASN A 313 21.92 -2.75 -4.07
N VAL A 314 21.51 -2.14 -2.96
CA VAL A 314 21.79 -0.75 -2.62
C VAL A 314 22.85 -0.71 -1.54
N LYS A 315 24.00 -0.13 -1.87
CA LYS A 315 25.09 0.16 -0.94
C LYS A 315 25.59 1.58 -1.19
N ASN A 316 25.87 2.34 -0.13
CA ASN A 316 26.41 3.70 -0.24
C ASN A 316 25.65 4.63 -1.22
N ARG A 317 24.31 4.54 -1.25
CA ARG A 317 23.43 5.31 -2.17
C ARG A 317 23.63 4.99 -3.66
N GLU A 318 24.17 3.83 -3.98
CA GLU A 318 24.28 3.31 -5.34
C GLU A 318 23.49 2.01 -5.48
N ALA A 319 22.74 1.87 -6.57
CA ALA A 319 21.96 0.68 -6.87
C ALA A 319 22.65 -0.13 -7.98
N LYS A 320 23.03 -1.36 -7.69
CA LYS A 320 23.61 -2.31 -8.65
C LYS A 320 22.62 -3.44 -8.93
N VAL A 321 22.44 -3.79 -10.20
CA VAL A 321 21.54 -4.89 -10.59
C VAL A 321 22.04 -6.20 -9.99
N ILE A 322 21.12 -7.01 -9.49
CA ILE A 322 21.40 -8.39 -9.08
C ILE A 322 21.10 -9.28 -10.28
N GLU A 323 22.13 -9.94 -10.80
CA GLU A 323 22.03 -10.74 -12.04
C GLU A 323 21.29 -12.08 -11.83
N ASN A 324 21.40 -12.66 -10.63
CA ASN A 324 20.68 -13.90 -10.27
C ASN A 324 19.23 -13.58 -9.89
N LYS A 325 18.30 -14.07 -10.71
CA LYS A 325 16.85 -13.87 -10.52
C LYS A 325 16.23 -14.88 -9.54
N ASP A 326 16.79 -16.09 -9.47
CA ASP A 326 16.26 -17.24 -8.73
C ASP A 326 17.06 -17.54 -7.46
N SER A 327 17.33 -16.52 -6.66
CA SER A 327 17.94 -16.68 -5.34
C SER A 327 16.94 -17.27 -4.35
N SER A 328 17.33 -18.34 -3.65
CA SER A 328 16.57 -18.86 -2.52
C SER A 328 16.50 -17.81 -1.40
N VAL A 329 15.60 -18.04 -0.43
CA VAL A 329 15.50 -17.20 0.77
C VAL A 329 16.86 -17.08 1.45
N GLU A 330 17.57 -18.20 1.57
CA GLU A 330 18.88 -18.26 2.20
C GLU A 330 19.92 -17.46 1.43
N ASP A 331 19.93 -17.54 0.10
CA ASP A 331 20.85 -16.77 -0.76
C ASP A 331 20.62 -15.26 -0.58
N ILE A 332 19.36 -14.82 -0.53
CA ILE A 332 19.01 -13.42 -0.29
C ILE A 332 19.52 -12.97 1.08
N TYR A 333 19.25 -13.75 2.13
CA TYR A 333 19.75 -13.44 3.48
C TYR A 333 21.28 -13.37 3.51
N MET A 334 21.96 -14.29 2.83
CA MET A 334 23.41 -14.41 2.84
C MET A 334 24.08 -13.29 2.02
N ASP A 335 23.69 -13.12 0.76
CA ASP A 335 24.35 -12.24 -0.20
C ASP A 335 24.03 -10.76 0.02
N LEU A 336 22.80 -10.46 0.44
CA LEU A 336 22.30 -9.09 0.54
C LEU A 336 22.25 -8.58 1.98
N PHE A 337 21.98 -9.47 2.94
CA PHE A 337 21.83 -9.08 4.34
C PHE A 337 23.01 -9.52 5.23
N ASN A 338 23.96 -10.32 4.71
CA ASN A 338 25.04 -10.94 5.47
C ASN A 338 24.51 -11.71 6.69
N VAL A 339 23.44 -12.48 6.50
CA VAL A 339 22.81 -13.31 7.54
C VAL A 339 22.88 -14.76 7.11
N LEU A 340 23.50 -15.61 7.94
CA LEU A 340 23.51 -17.06 7.75
C LEU A 340 22.34 -17.69 8.51
N THR A 341 21.48 -18.42 7.80
CA THR A 341 20.40 -19.18 8.42
C THR A 341 20.93 -20.48 9.07
N PRO A 342 20.33 -20.95 10.17
CA PRO A 342 20.64 -22.27 10.75
C PRO A 342 20.46 -23.40 9.72
N LYS A 343 21.38 -24.37 9.71
CA LYS A 343 21.37 -25.51 8.76
C LYS A 343 21.25 -25.10 7.27
N SER A 344 21.95 -24.04 6.88
CA SER A 344 21.89 -23.49 5.52
C SER A 344 22.43 -24.46 4.47
N ARG A 345 21.59 -24.80 3.49
CA ARG A 345 22.03 -25.49 2.27
C ARG A 345 22.74 -24.52 1.33
N SER A 346 22.30 -23.26 1.31
CA SER A 346 22.93 -22.19 0.54
C SER A 346 24.41 -22.04 0.89
N LEU A 347 24.77 -22.06 2.17
CA LEU A 347 26.16 -22.02 2.63
C LEU A 347 27.00 -23.16 2.01
N SER A 348 26.49 -24.39 2.02
CA SER A 348 27.18 -25.54 1.43
C SER A 348 27.37 -25.40 -0.09
N ASN A 349 26.34 -24.91 -0.79
CA ASN A 349 26.40 -24.66 -2.23
C ASN A 349 27.42 -23.58 -2.56
N HIS A 350 27.40 -22.44 -1.86
CA HIS A 350 28.36 -21.35 -2.02
C HIS A 350 29.80 -21.80 -1.79
N CYS A 351 30.04 -22.61 -0.74
CA CYS A 351 31.39 -23.14 -0.49
C CYS A 351 31.84 -24.07 -1.62
N SER A 352 30.94 -24.92 -2.14
CA SER A 352 31.24 -25.84 -3.23
C SER A 352 31.53 -25.11 -4.54
N GLU A 353 30.73 -24.11 -4.88
CA GLU A 353 30.94 -23.24 -6.05
C GLU A 353 32.26 -22.49 -5.96
N LEU A 354 32.56 -21.92 -4.79
CA LEU A 354 33.80 -21.21 -4.54
C LEU A 354 35.05 -22.09 -4.71
N ILE A 355 35.03 -23.31 -4.17
CA ILE A 355 36.11 -24.28 -4.37
C ILE A 355 36.24 -24.61 -5.86
N ASN A 356 35.13 -24.82 -6.57
CA ASN A 356 35.14 -25.12 -8.00
C ASN A 356 35.69 -23.96 -8.84
N GLU A 357 35.32 -22.72 -8.53
CA GLU A 357 35.87 -21.52 -9.19
C GLU A 357 37.38 -21.40 -8.97
N PHE A 358 37.84 -21.65 -7.73
CA PHE A 358 39.27 -21.67 -7.43
C PHE A 358 40.00 -22.78 -8.17
N ILE A 359 39.44 -23.99 -8.23
CA ILE A 359 40.02 -25.12 -8.97
C ILE A 359 40.11 -24.81 -10.47
N LYS A 360 39.13 -24.07 -11.03
CA LYS A 360 39.12 -23.65 -12.44
C LYS A 360 39.97 -22.41 -12.76
N ASP A 361 40.68 -21.86 -11.79
CA ASP A 361 41.49 -20.63 -11.93
C ASP A 361 40.67 -19.39 -12.29
N ASN A 362 39.36 -19.39 -11.96
CA ASN A 362 38.49 -18.22 -12.15
C ASN A 362 38.65 -17.18 -11.04
N ILE A 363 39.11 -17.61 -9.86
CA ILE A 363 39.39 -16.75 -8.69
C ILE A 363 40.72 -17.16 -8.07
N THR A 364 41.38 -16.21 -7.41
CA THR A 364 42.62 -16.43 -6.67
C THR A 364 42.37 -17.08 -5.31
N TYR A 365 43.44 -17.65 -4.72
CA TYR A 365 43.39 -18.20 -3.37
C TYR A 365 42.98 -17.13 -2.34
N ASP A 366 43.53 -15.92 -2.45
CA ASP A 366 43.25 -14.82 -1.52
C ASP A 366 41.78 -14.38 -1.62
N GLU A 367 41.21 -14.31 -2.82
CA GLU A 367 39.79 -14.02 -3.03
C GLU A 367 38.89 -15.12 -2.45
N ALA A 368 39.24 -16.39 -2.68
CA ALA A 368 38.51 -17.53 -2.14
C ALA A 368 38.53 -17.53 -0.60
N MET A 369 39.71 -17.31 -0.02
CA MET A 369 39.90 -17.25 1.43
C MET A 369 39.17 -16.08 2.06
N ALA A 370 39.23 -14.89 1.44
CA ALA A 370 38.51 -13.70 1.93
C ALA A 370 37.00 -13.94 2.01
N LYS A 371 36.40 -14.61 1.00
CA LYS A 371 34.97 -14.97 1.01
C LYS A 371 34.62 -15.96 2.13
N ILE A 372 35.43 -17.02 2.33
CA ILE A 372 35.20 -18.00 3.41
C ILE A 372 35.36 -17.36 4.80
N LEU A 373 36.36 -16.51 5.00
CA LEU A 373 36.54 -15.77 6.25
C LEU A 373 35.37 -14.81 6.50
N ASN A 374 34.83 -14.17 5.47
CA ASN A 374 33.61 -13.38 5.59
C ASN A 374 32.43 -14.24 6.08
N TYR A 375 32.20 -15.42 5.49
CA TYR A 375 31.16 -16.35 5.96
C TYR A 375 31.39 -16.80 7.40
N LYS A 376 32.63 -17.01 7.81
CA LYS A 376 32.99 -17.36 9.18
C LYS A 376 32.69 -16.23 10.16
N SER A 377 32.90 -14.98 9.76
CA SER A 377 32.62 -13.81 10.62
C SER A 377 31.13 -13.57 10.88
N ILE A 378 30.25 -14.05 10.01
CA ILE A 378 28.79 -13.92 10.13
C ILE A 378 28.11 -15.22 10.59
N SER A 379 28.88 -16.25 10.93
CA SER A 379 28.38 -17.53 11.40
C SER A 379 27.80 -17.43 12.80
N VAL A 380 26.64 -18.03 13.01
CA VAL A 380 25.89 -17.95 14.28
C VAL A 380 25.90 -19.26 15.07
N GLU A 381 26.30 -20.38 14.45
CA GLU A 381 26.35 -21.69 15.09
C GLU A 381 27.76 -22.28 15.07
N ARG A 382 28.14 -22.98 16.15
CA ARG A 382 29.41 -23.71 16.23
C ARG A 382 29.60 -24.68 15.07
N LYS A 383 28.55 -25.41 14.68
CA LYS A 383 28.59 -26.36 13.56
C LYS A 383 28.92 -25.70 12.21
N GLN A 384 28.43 -24.49 11.97
CA GLN A 384 28.76 -23.73 10.76
C GLN A 384 30.22 -23.26 10.79
N ALA A 385 30.71 -22.79 11.95
CA ALA A 385 32.09 -22.37 12.12
C ALA A 385 33.08 -23.53 11.97
N ASP A 386 32.73 -24.72 12.48
CA ASP A 386 33.50 -25.94 12.32
C ASP A 386 33.54 -26.34 10.84
N PHE A 387 32.39 -26.42 10.16
CA PHE A 387 32.29 -26.68 8.71
C PHE A 387 33.13 -25.71 7.88
N LEU A 388 33.04 -24.40 8.14
CA LEU A 388 33.83 -23.40 7.43
C LEU A 388 35.33 -23.56 7.68
N SER A 389 35.73 -24.03 8.86
CA SER A 389 37.14 -24.31 9.15
C SER A 389 37.66 -25.54 8.39
N GLU A 390 36.81 -26.55 8.16
CA GLU A 390 37.13 -27.66 7.26
C GLU A 390 37.31 -27.18 5.81
N ILE A 391 36.46 -26.27 5.34
CA ILE A 391 36.55 -25.67 3.99
C ILE A 391 37.85 -24.86 3.83
N VAL A 392 38.29 -24.12 4.85
CA VAL A 392 39.61 -23.44 4.85
C VAL A 392 40.73 -24.45 4.64
N GLY A 393 40.73 -25.57 5.38
CA GLY A 393 41.72 -26.63 5.23
C GLY A 393 41.73 -27.24 3.82
N LEU A 394 40.56 -27.43 3.21
CA LEU A 394 40.45 -27.92 1.83
C LEU A 394 41.03 -26.94 0.80
N LEU A 395 40.78 -25.64 0.96
CA LEU A 395 41.36 -24.60 0.09
C LEU A 395 42.88 -24.54 0.21
N GLU A 396 43.42 -24.62 1.44
CA GLU A 396 44.87 -24.66 1.68
C GLU A 396 45.54 -25.86 1.00
N LEU A 397 44.93 -27.05 1.11
CA LEU A 397 45.42 -28.27 0.46
C LEU A 397 45.36 -28.15 -1.07
N ALA A 398 44.25 -27.65 -1.61
CA ALA A 398 44.07 -27.43 -3.04
C ALA A 398 45.12 -26.44 -3.59
N ASN A 399 45.42 -25.36 -2.84
CA ASN A 399 46.44 -24.38 -3.23
C ASN A 399 47.84 -24.99 -3.24
N LYS A 400 48.23 -25.72 -2.19
CA LYS A 400 49.53 -26.43 -2.16
C LYS A 400 49.71 -27.39 -3.33
N ASN A 401 48.66 -28.13 -3.69
CA ASN A 401 48.70 -29.05 -4.83
C ASN A 401 48.81 -28.34 -6.19
N LYS A 402 48.31 -27.10 -6.29
CA LYS A 402 48.49 -26.26 -7.48
C LYS A 402 49.88 -25.62 -7.55
N SER A 403 50.44 -25.18 -6.43
CA SER A 403 51.78 -24.57 -6.38
C SER A 403 52.95 -25.56 -6.48
N GLY A 404 52.69 -26.85 -6.30
CA GLY A 404 53.66 -27.95 -6.44
C GLY A 404 53.71 -28.61 -7.82
N LYS A 405 52.88 -28.13 -8.77
CA LYS A 405 52.99 -28.42 -10.21
C LYS A 405 53.62 -27.22 -10.90
#